data_AF-A0A6A3CFZ7-F1
#
_entry.id   AF-A0A6A3CFZ7-F1
#
_cell.length_a   1.000
_cell.length_b   1.000
_cell.length_c   1.000
_cell.angle_alpha   90.00
_cell.angle_beta   90.00
_cell.angle_gamma   90.00
#
_symmetry.space_group_name_H-M   'P 1'
#
loop_
_entity.id
_entity.type
_entity.pdbx_description
1 polymer ?
#
loop_
_entity_poly.entity_id
_entity_poly.type
_entity_poly.pdbx_seq_one_letter_code
_entity_poly.pdbx_strand_id
1 'polypeptide(L)'
;MASILLRRRRISASGVSRILQAVNGDSFRLDTESKCETIASLGVRISNYSSGKGTAKFDFTDLTRPHTWYPNARKKNRKVFLHVGPTNSGKTYHALKRLESSPSGIYCGPLRLLAWEVAKRLNKAKVPCDLITGQEKEEVDGAKHKAVTVEMADMLGCQTRGFSFTRALFGIAADELHLCGDPAAVPLIQELLKVTGDDVEVQSYERLLPLVPLELPLGSFSNIRTGDCIKKIETGGRHLCSVVYGSLPPETRTRQATRFNDASSEFDVLVASDAIGMGLNLNISRIIFSTLKKFDGTEMRDLTIPEIKQIAGRAGRYGSKFPWGEVTCLDAEDLPLLHSSLKSTSPILEKVAAVIDGLPLSLQDKYTFCISPVDMNDEISSQGLTQFAQNYAKRGLVHLREIFTPGTLEVPKTPTALKDLESIHKVLELYVWLGFRFEESFPDHELASSQKDICSSLIEEFLERFGWQKPMSRKLTSNTKLNSLMEKLMENKKGRHLCD
;
A
#
# COMPACT_ATOMS: atom_id res chain seq x y z
N MET A 1 -40.44 -34.81 32.38
CA MET A 1 -39.46 -34.02 33.16
C MET A 1 -38.14 -34.08 32.41
N ALA A 2 -38.03 -33.31 31.31
CA ALA A 2 -37.16 -32.12 31.15
C ALA A 2 -35.68 -32.52 31.03
N SER A 3 -34.92 -32.27 29.94
CA SER A 3 -34.82 -31.11 29.02
C SER A 3 -34.16 -31.59 27.69
N ILE A 4 -34.65 -31.30 26.46
CA ILE A 4 -34.47 -30.08 25.61
C ILE A 4 -32.97 -29.79 25.37
N LEU A 5 -32.33 -29.73 24.18
CA LEU A 5 -32.71 -29.59 22.75
C LEU A 5 -31.52 -30.06 21.87
N LEU A 6 -31.71 -31.06 21.01
CA LEU A 6 -30.85 -31.35 19.85
C LEU A 6 -31.75 -31.85 18.71
N ARG A 7 -32.11 -30.97 17.76
CA ARG A 7 -32.80 -31.36 16.52
C ARG A 7 -31.75 -31.65 15.44
N ARG A 8 -31.69 -32.92 15.06
CA ARG A 8 -31.01 -33.44 13.88
C ARG A 8 -32.06 -33.95 12.88
N ARG A 9 -31.65 -33.99 11.61
CA ARG A 9 -32.25 -34.62 10.40
C ARG A 9 -33.07 -33.66 9.55
N ARG A 10 -32.54 -33.31 8.36
CA ARG A 10 -32.66 -34.05 7.07
C ARG A 10 -34.13 -34.23 6.68
N ILE A 11 -34.52 -33.73 5.51
CA ILE A 11 -34.99 -34.52 4.35
C ILE A 11 -35.37 -33.59 3.16
N SER A 12 -35.04 -34.11 1.98
CA SER A 12 -35.57 -33.93 0.61
C SER A 12 -35.72 -32.55 -0.04
N ALA A 13 -35.09 -32.51 -1.21
CA ALA A 13 -35.51 -31.77 -2.38
C ALA A 13 -36.88 -32.23 -2.90
N SER A 14 -37.76 -31.27 -3.17
CA SER A 14 -38.69 -31.24 -4.30
C SER A 14 -39.12 -29.79 -4.50
N GLY A 15 -39.11 -29.33 -5.75
CA GLY A 15 -39.34 -27.93 -6.09
C GLY A 15 -40.79 -27.49 -5.96
N VAL A 16 -40.98 -26.19 -5.72
CA VAL A 16 -42.20 -25.47 -6.11
C VAL A 16 -41.79 -24.08 -6.61
N SER A 17 -42.14 -23.85 -7.88
CA SER A 17 -42.15 -22.59 -8.61
C SER A 17 -43.04 -21.55 -7.91
N ARG A 18 -42.59 -20.30 -7.84
CA ARG A 18 -43.45 -19.15 -7.52
C ARG A 18 -43.73 -18.39 -8.81
N ILE A 19 -44.93 -18.55 -9.36
CA ILE A 19 -45.56 -17.53 -10.21
C ILE A 19 -47.03 -17.38 -9.80
N LEU A 20 -47.32 -16.15 -9.36
CA LEU A 20 -48.55 -15.35 -9.43
C LEU A 20 -49.92 -16.05 -9.58
N GLN A 21 -50.78 -15.76 -8.62
CA GLN A 21 -52.24 -15.85 -8.74
C GLN A 21 -52.74 -14.89 -9.83
N ALA A 22 -53.51 -15.42 -10.78
CA ALA A 22 -54.57 -14.71 -11.49
C ALA A 22 -55.71 -15.70 -11.77
N VAL A 23 -56.93 -15.21 -11.60
CA VAL A 23 -58.20 -15.93 -11.52
C VAL A 23 -58.87 -16.00 -12.90
N ASN A 24 -59.73 -17.01 -13.10
CA ASN A 24 -60.58 -17.35 -14.28
C ASN A 24 -59.85 -18.19 -15.33
N GLY A 25 -60.40 -19.27 -15.91
CA GLY A 25 -61.76 -19.82 -15.98
C GLY A 25 -61.83 -20.59 -17.31
N ASP A 26 -62.38 -21.80 -17.26
CA ASP A 26 -62.84 -22.64 -18.38
C ASP A 26 -61.89 -23.51 -19.23
N SER A 27 -62.18 -24.82 -19.09
CA SER A 27 -62.45 -25.81 -20.15
C SER A 27 -61.36 -26.78 -20.64
N PHE A 28 -61.60 -28.06 -20.30
CA PHE A 28 -61.56 -29.28 -21.13
C PHE A 28 -60.30 -29.54 -22.01
N ARG A 29 -59.64 -30.71 -21.98
CA ARG A 29 -60.19 -32.05 -22.30
C ARG A 29 -59.22 -33.19 -21.90
N LEU A 30 -59.81 -34.35 -21.64
CA LEU A 30 -59.22 -35.63 -21.23
C LEU A 30 -58.42 -36.35 -22.32
N ASP A 31 -57.58 -37.30 -21.86
CA ASP A 31 -57.39 -38.69 -22.33
C ASP A 31 -55.90 -39.09 -22.24
N THR A 32 -55.45 -40.24 -21.74
CA THR A 32 -56.10 -41.51 -21.39
C THR A 32 -55.09 -42.37 -20.61
N GLU A 33 -55.60 -43.12 -19.65
CA GLU A 33 -55.23 -44.47 -19.20
C GLU A 33 -53.81 -44.80 -18.68
N SER A 34 -53.84 -45.09 -17.38
CA SER A 34 -52.96 -45.94 -16.59
C SER A 34 -52.83 -47.38 -17.08
N LYS A 35 -51.64 -47.98 -16.91
CA LYS A 35 -51.52 -49.37 -16.39
C LYS A 35 -50.18 -49.67 -15.73
N CYS A 36 -50.32 -50.44 -14.65
CA CYS A 36 -49.40 -50.90 -13.61
C CYS A 36 -48.01 -51.44 -14.00
N GLU A 37 -47.07 -51.12 -13.09
CA GLU A 37 -46.12 -52.01 -12.38
C GLU A 37 -45.28 -53.02 -13.17
N THR A 38 -43.95 -52.92 -13.05
CA THR A 38 -43.15 -53.79 -12.16
C THR A 38 -41.71 -53.28 -12.06
N ILE A 39 -41.17 -53.38 -10.86
CA ILE A 39 -39.82 -53.02 -10.42
C ILE A 39 -38.75 -53.74 -11.25
N ALA A 40 -37.89 -52.98 -11.94
CA ALA A 40 -36.56 -53.42 -12.34
C ALA A 40 -35.60 -52.22 -12.36
N SER A 41 -34.58 -52.36 -11.54
CA SER A 41 -33.41 -51.51 -11.33
C SER A 41 -32.64 -51.10 -12.59
N LEU A 42 -32.04 -49.89 -12.51
CA LEU A 42 -30.80 -49.42 -13.15
C LEU A 42 -30.76 -49.27 -14.69
N GLY A 43 -30.36 -48.07 -15.14
CA GLY A 43 -29.86 -47.92 -16.51
C GLY A 43 -29.66 -46.52 -17.11
N VAL A 44 -29.31 -45.47 -16.35
CA VAL A 44 -28.75 -44.27 -16.99
C VAL A 44 -27.29 -44.56 -17.35
N ARG A 45 -27.07 -44.65 -18.65
CA ARG A 45 -25.78 -44.89 -19.32
C ARG A 45 -24.74 -43.87 -18.90
N ILE A 46 -23.87 -44.27 -17.98
CA ILE A 46 -22.54 -43.68 -17.81
C ILE A 46 -21.68 -44.29 -18.91
N SER A 47 -21.11 -43.43 -19.76
CA SER A 47 -20.08 -43.82 -20.72
C SER A 47 -18.92 -44.48 -19.97
N ASN A 48 -18.66 -45.74 -20.30
CA ASN A 48 -17.54 -46.52 -19.78
C ASN A 48 -16.21 -45.80 -20.07
N TYR A 49 -15.68 -45.10 -19.08
CA TYR A 49 -14.24 -44.87 -19.00
C TYR A 49 -13.60 -46.09 -18.35
N SER A 50 -12.87 -46.81 -19.18
CA SER A 50 -12.02 -47.95 -18.86
C SER A 50 -11.16 -47.68 -17.62
N SER A 51 -10.99 -48.71 -16.81
CA SER A 51 -10.17 -48.77 -15.61
C SER A 51 -8.73 -48.37 -15.88
N GLY A 52 -8.39 -47.12 -15.56
CA GLY A 52 -7.02 -46.63 -15.39
C GLY A 52 -6.77 -46.33 -13.92
N LYS A 53 -5.67 -46.85 -13.37
CA LYS A 53 -5.24 -46.70 -11.98
C LYS A 53 -5.22 -45.23 -11.53
N GLY A 54 -5.77 -44.98 -10.33
CA GLY A 54 -5.54 -43.75 -9.55
C GLY A 54 -6.69 -42.74 -9.64
N THR A 55 -7.68 -42.84 -8.75
CA THR A 55 -8.60 -41.73 -8.49
C THR A 55 -7.82 -40.62 -7.82
N ALA A 56 -7.36 -39.63 -8.60
CA ALA A 56 -6.82 -38.40 -8.04
C ALA A 56 -7.88 -37.77 -7.15
N LYS A 57 -7.61 -37.71 -5.83
CA LYS A 57 -8.43 -36.95 -4.89
C LYS A 57 -8.41 -35.50 -5.39
N PHE A 58 -9.53 -35.00 -5.90
CA PHE A 58 -9.69 -33.58 -6.18
C PHE A 58 -9.68 -32.86 -4.83
N ASP A 59 -8.60 -32.16 -4.55
CA ASP A 59 -8.51 -31.29 -3.39
C ASP A 59 -9.13 -29.94 -3.73
N PHE A 60 -10.31 -29.66 -3.18
CA PHE A 60 -11.01 -28.38 -3.36
C PHE A 60 -10.24 -27.18 -2.78
N THR A 61 -9.20 -27.43 -1.99
CA THR A 61 -8.33 -26.42 -1.39
C THR A 61 -7.00 -26.27 -2.12
N ASP A 62 -6.77 -27.01 -3.20
CA ASP A 62 -5.59 -26.84 -4.05
C ASP A 62 -5.72 -25.57 -4.90
N LEU A 63 -5.14 -24.47 -4.37
CA LEU A 63 -5.06 -23.18 -5.05
C LEU A 63 -3.68 -22.93 -5.68
N THR A 64 -2.86 -23.97 -5.86
CA THR A 64 -1.46 -23.82 -6.32
C THR A 64 -1.34 -23.39 -7.78
N ARG A 65 -2.41 -23.54 -8.58
CA ARG A 65 -2.42 -23.25 -10.02
C ARG A 65 -3.53 -22.27 -10.41
N PRO A 66 -3.55 -21.04 -9.87
CA PRO A 66 -4.63 -20.09 -10.13
C PRO A 66 -4.73 -19.68 -11.61
N HIS A 67 -3.62 -19.77 -12.36
CA HIS A 67 -3.60 -19.48 -13.80
C HIS A 67 -4.49 -20.41 -14.64
N THR A 68 -4.78 -21.64 -14.17
CA THR A 68 -5.60 -22.63 -14.90
C THR A 68 -7.09 -22.37 -14.78
N TRP A 69 -7.51 -21.56 -13.81
CA TRP A 69 -8.93 -21.23 -13.58
C TRP A 69 -9.52 -20.34 -14.69
N TYR A 70 -8.67 -19.80 -15.57
CA TYR A 70 -9.05 -18.82 -16.59
C TYR A 70 -8.78 -19.34 -18.02
N PRO A 71 -9.49 -20.39 -18.47
CA PRO A 71 -9.22 -21.03 -19.77
C PRO A 71 -9.41 -20.07 -20.95
N ASN A 72 -10.33 -19.11 -20.86
CA ASN A 72 -10.57 -18.14 -21.93
C ASN A 72 -9.41 -17.17 -22.12
N ALA A 73 -8.79 -16.72 -21.03
CA ALA A 73 -7.59 -15.90 -21.09
C ALA A 73 -6.39 -16.70 -21.61
N ARG A 74 -6.27 -17.97 -21.20
CA ARG A 74 -5.18 -18.89 -21.62
C ARG A 74 -5.27 -19.33 -23.09
N LYS A 75 -6.42 -19.18 -23.76
CA LYS A 75 -6.56 -19.42 -25.20
C LYS A 75 -5.95 -18.32 -26.08
N LYS A 76 -5.62 -17.16 -25.51
CA LYS A 76 -5.00 -16.03 -26.22
C LYS A 76 -3.52 -15.94 -25.88
N ASN A 77 -2.71 -15.53 -26.86
CA ASN A 77 -1.34 -15.09 -26.61
C ASN A 77 -1.39 -13.61 -26.23
N ARG A 78 -1.28 -13.30 -24.93
CA ARG A 78 -1.42 -11.92 -24.44
C ARG A 78 -0.05 -11.26 -24.37
N LYS A 79 0.02 -10.00 -24.78
CA LYS A 79 1.18 -9.14 -24.56
C LYS A 79 0.93 -8.22 -23.37
N VAL A 80 1.85 -8.22 -22.40
CA VAL A 80 1.73 -7.49 -21.14
C VAL A 80 2.73 -6.35 -21.10
N PHE A 81 2.25 -5.13 -20.91
CA PHE A 81 3.06 -3.92 -20.78
C PHE A 81 3.06 -3.44 -19.33
N LEU A 82 4.22 -3.43 -18.68
CA LEU A 82 4.42 -2.94 -17.31
C LEU A 82 4.88 -1.48 -17.35
N HIS A 83 3.94 -0.54 -17.19
CA HIS A 83 4.22 0.89 -17.06
C HIS A 83 4.58 1.23 -15.61
N VAL A 84 5.87 1.38 -15.32
CA VAL A 84 6.38 1.54 -13.96
C VAL A 84 7.07 2.87 -13.74
N GLY A 85 6.83 3.49 -12.59
CA GLY A 85 7.45 4.77 -12.24
C GLY A 85 6.72 5.46 -11.09
N PRO A 86 7.24 6.61 -10.61
CA PRO A 86 6.64 7.34 -9.49
C PRO A 86 5.28 7.94 -9.85
N THR A 87 4.58 8.52 -8.87
CA THR A 87 3.40 9.34 -9.17
C THR A 87 3.78 10.54 -10.03
N ASN A 88 2.87 11.02 -10.88
CA ASN A 88 3.12 12.12 -11.82
C ASN A 88 4.22 11.85 -12.88
N SER A 89 4.35 10.59 -13.34
CA SER A 89 5.30 10.18 -14.39
C SER A 89 4.67 9.99 -15.79
N GLY A 90 3.35 10.18 -15.92
CA GLY A 90 2.65 9.93 -17.19
C GLY A 90 2.32 8.47 -17.48
N LYS A 91 2.77 7.50 -16.68
CA LYS A 91 2.53 6.05 -16.89
C LYS A 91 1.07 5.68 -17.23
N THR A 92 0.12 6.21 -16.46
CA THR A 92 -1.31 5.94 -16.66
C THR A 92 -1.87 6.65 -17.89
N TYR A 93 -1.28 7.77 -18.31
CA TYR A 93 -1.71 8.50 -19.50
C TYR A 93 -1.48 7.68 -20.77
N HIS A 94 -0.31 7.05 -20.90
CA HIS A 94 0.02 6.20 -22.05
C HIS A 94 -0.90 4.98 -22.14
N ALA A 95 -1.12 4.27 -21.04
CA ALA A 95 -2.04 3.13 -20.99
C ALA A 95 -3.48 3.54 -21.36
N LEU A 96 -3.97 4.68 -20.83
CA LEU A 96 -5.32 5.17 -21.16
C LEU A 96 -5.43 5.65 -22.62
N LYS A 97 -4.37 6.21 -23.21
CA LYS A 97 -4.38 6.58 -24.63
C LYS A 97 -4.44 5.35 -25.54
N ARG A 98 -3.76 4.27 -25.16
CA ARG A 98 -3.84 2.99 -25.87
C ARG A 98 -5.23 2.34 -25.76
N LEU A 99 -5.90 2.48 -24.61
CA LEU A 99 -7.29 2.08 -24.39
C LEU A 99 -8.28 2.93 -25.21
N GLU A 100 -8.06 4.24 -25.26
CA GLU A 100 -8.90 5.18 -26.04
C GLU A 100 -8.84 4.87 -27.55
N SER A 101 -7.69 4.42 -28.06
CA SER A 101 -7.50 4.07 -29.48
C SER A 101 -7.84 2.60 -29.82
N SER A 102 -8.23 1.78 -28.84
CA SER A 102 -8.55 0.36 -29.08
C SER A 102 -9.99 0.18 -29.57
N PRO A 103 -10.31 -0.88 -30.34
CA PRO A 103 -11.68 -1.14 -30.80
C PRO A 103 -12.64 -1.54 -29.67
N SER A 104 -12.09 -2.12 -28.59
CA SER A 104 -12.77 -2.47 -27.34
C SER A 104 -11.75 -2.51 -26.22
N GLY A 105 -12.20 -2.44 -24.96
CA GLY A 105 -11.28 -2.56 -23.84
C GLY A 105 -11.94 -2.41 -22.48
N ILE A 106 -11.19 -2.79 -21.44
CA ILE A 106 -11.63 -2.70 -20.06
C ILE A 106 -10.57 -1.98 -19.23
N TYR A 107 -10.98 -0.94 -18.51
CA TYR A 107 -10.19 -0.29 -17.48
C TYR A 107 -10.56 -0.87 -16.11
N CYS A 108 -9.58 -1.33 -15.35
CA CYS A 108 -9.78 -1.85 -13.99
C CYS A 108 -9.11 -0.93 -12.97
N GLY A 109 -9.90 -0.16 -12.22
CA GLY A 109 -9.41 0.79 -11.23
C GLY A 109 -9.53 0.26 -9.78
N PRO A 110 -8.61 0.62 -8.86
CA PRO A 110 -8.71 0.27 -7.43
C PRO A 110 -9.78 1.06 -6.67
N LEU A 111 -10.30 2.14 -7.28
CA LEU A 111 -11.26 3.04 -6.65
C LEU A 111 -12.42 3.34 -7.58
N ARG A 112 -13.62 3.42 -6.99
CA ARG A 112 -14.85 3.88 -7.65
C ARG A 112 -14.65 5.21 -8.38
N LEU A 113 -13.98 6.16 -7.72
CA LEU A 113 -13.69 7.48 -8.26
C LEU A 113 -12.84 7.43 -9.55
N LEU A 114 -11.89 6.50 -9.63
CA LEU A 114 -11.05 6.34 -10.82
C LEU A 114 -11.83 5.69 -11.98
N ALA A 115 -12.65 4.67 -11.69
CA ALA A 115 -13.52 4.07 -12.70
C ALA A 115 -14.47 5.13 -13.29
N TRP A 116 -15.05 5.97 -12.43
CA TRP A 116 -15.90 7.10 -12.83
C TRP A 116 -15.14 8.13 -13.68
N GLU A 117 -13.92 8.54 -13.26
CA GLU A 117 -13.08 9.49 -14.00
C GLU A 117 -12.78 8.98 -15.42
N VAL A 118 -12.39 7.71 -15.55
CA VAL A 118 -12.07 7.11 -16.84
C VAL A 118 -13.32 6.98 -17.72
N ALA A 119 -14.45 6.55 -17.16
CA ALA A 119 -15.72 6.48 -17.90
C ALA A 119 -16.11 7.85 -18.46
N LYS A 120 -16.08 8.91 -17.64
CA LYS A 120 -16.41 10.27 -18.09
C LYS A 120 -15.40 10.78 -19.12
N ARG A 121 -14.11 10.49 -18.95
CA ARG A 121 -13.06 10.87 -19.91
C ARG A 121 -13.27 10.22 -21.28
N LEU A 122 -13.53 8.92 -21.34
CA LEU A 122 -13.74 8.19 -22.61
C LEU A 122 -15.02 8.66 -23.30
N ASN A 123 -16.13 8.78 -22.56
CA ASN A 123 -17.39 9.28 -23.12
C ASN A 123 -17.25 10.73 -23.63
N LYS A 124 -16.50 11.60 -22.92
CA LYS A 124 -16.18 12.96 -23.40
C LYS A 124 -15.32 12.96 -24.67
N ALA A 125 -14.45 11.96 -24.83
CA ALA A 125 -13.66 11.75 -26.04
C ALA A 125 -14.47 11.05 -27.17
N LYS A 126 -15.80 10.90 -27.02
CA LYS A 126 -16.69 10.20 -27.95
C LYS A 126 -16.36 8.72 -28.14
N VAL A 127 -15.78 8.08 -27.13
CA VAL A 127 -15.60 6.63 -27.06
C VAL A 127 -16.66 6.09 -26.08
N PRO A 128 -17.76 5.46 -26.57
CA PRO A 128 -18.83 4.95 -25.72
C PRO A 128 -18.31 3.95 -24.69
N CYS A 129 -18.45 4.28 -23.40
CA CYS A 129 -17.88 3.52 -22.30
C CYS A 129 -18.88 3.33 -21.16
N ASP A 130 -19.10 2.08 -20.77
CA ASP A 130 -19.88 1.74 -19.57
C ASP A 130 -19.10 2.09 -18.30
N LEU A 131 -19.82 2.40 -17.22
CA LEU A 131 -19.29 2.49 -15.86
C LEU A 131 -19.88 1.35 -15.02
N ILE A 132 -19.05 0.47 -14.46
CA ILE A 132 -19.51 -0.64 -13.62
C ILE A 132 -18.71 -0.69 -12.32
N THR A 133 -19.37 -0.42 -11.21
CA THR A 133 -18.78 -0.44 -9.87
C THR A 133 -19.64 -1.28 -8.94
N GLY A 134 -19.19 -1.53 -7.71
CA GLY A 134 -19.98 -2.29 -6.74
C GLY A 134 -21.30 -1.62 -6.33
N GLN A 135 -21.46 -0.31 -6.60
CA GLN A 135 -22.61 0.49 -6.18
C GLN A 135 -23.40 1.11 -7.33
N GLU A 136 -22.76 1.28 -8.50
CA GLU A 136 -23.31 2.03 -9.63
C GLU A 136 -23.02 1.29 -10.94
N LYS A 137 -24.01 1.28 -11.83
CA LYS A 137 -23.88 0.74 -13.18
C LYS A 137 -24.55 1.70 -14.16
N GLU A 138 -23.76 2.32 -15.03
CA GLU A 138 -24.23 3.16 -16.14
C GLU A 138 -23.84 2.47 -17.45
N GLU A 139 -24.83 2.10 -18.26
CA GLU A 139 -24.63 1.51 -19.58
C GLU A 139 -24.84 2.56 -20.66
N VAL A 140 -23.94 2.59 -21.64
CA VAL A 140 -24.03 3.50 -22.78
C VAL A 140 -24.32 2.67 -24.03
N ASP A 141 -25.29 3.10 -24.83
CA ASP A 141 -25.68 2.35 -26.03
C ASP A 141 -24.49 2.19 -26.99
N GLY A 142 -24.29 0.97 -27.48
CA GLY A 142 -23.17 0.61 -28.34
C GLY A 142 -21.78 0.59 -27.68
N ALA A 143 -21.67 0.67 -26.34
CA ALA A 143 -20.40 0.65 -25.65
C ALA A 143 -19.61 -0.65 -25.85
N LYS A 144 -18.37 -0.50 -26.33
CA LYS A 144 -17.36 -1.57 -26.42
C LYS A 144 -16.25 -1.41 -25.39
N HIS A 145 -16.25 -0.29 -24.68
CA HIS A 145 -15.33 0.02 -23.60
C HIS A 145 -16.05 -0.05 -22.25
N LYS A 146 -15.34 -0.49 -21.22
CA LYS A 146 -15.87 -0.54 -19.85
C LYS A 146 -14.85 0.02 -18.88
N ALA A 147 -15.29 0.90 -17.99
CA ALA A 147 -14.50 1.37 -16.86
C ALA A 147 -15.10 0.79 -15.59
N VAL A 148 -14.32 -0.04 -14.91
CA VAL A 148 -14.80 -0.83 -13.78
C VAL A 148 -13.91 -0.70 -12.56
N THR A 149 -14.47 -0.93 -11.37
CA THR A 149 -13.62 -1.25 -10.23
C THR A 149 -13.06 -2.66 -10.40
N VAL A 150 -11.81 -2.91 -9.99
CA VAL A 150 -11.10 -4.17 -10.28
C VAL A 150 -11.86 -5.41 -9.77
N GLU A 151 -12.60 -5.27 -8.67
CA GLU A 151 -13.43 -6.32 -8.08
C GLU A 151 -14.63 -6.71 -8.99
N MET A 152 -15.02 -5.81 -9.90
CA MET A 152 -16.12 -5.95 -10.84
C MET A 152 -15.65 -6.31 -12.26
N ALA A 153 -14.33 -6.48 -12.47
CA ALA A 153 -13.75 -6.86 -13.76
C ALA A 153 -14.19 -8.26 -14.24
N ASP A 154 -14.79 -9.05 -13.34
CA ASP A 154 -15.44 -10.31 -13.66
C ASP A 154 -16.59 -10.54 -12.65
N MET A 155 -17.76 -10.98 -13.12
CA MET A 155 -19.09 -10.87 -12.46
C MET A 155 -19.26 -11.68 -11.15
N LEU A 156 -18.20 -12.25 -10.57
CA LEU A 156 -18.26 -12.96 -9.29
C LEU A 156 -17.75 -12.06 -8.16
N GLY A 157 -18.33 -10.87 -8.00
CA GLY A 157 -17.88 -9.84 -7.06
C GLY A 157 -17.50 -10.40 -5.69
N CYS A 158 -16.35 -9.98 -5.17
CA CYS A 158 -15.91 -10.37 -3.84
C CYS A 158 -15.30 -9.17 -3.11
N GLN A 159 -15.50 -9.14 -1.80
CA GLN A 159 -15.40 -7.94 -0.95
C GLN A 159 -13.99 -7.63 -0.43
N THR A 160 -12.98 -8.48 -0.70
CA THR A 160 -11.59 -8.25 -0.28
C THR A 160 -10.68 -7.89 -1.46
N ARG A 161 -9.80 -6.88 -1.30
CA ARG A 161 -9.14 -6.22 -2.44
C ARG A 161 -7.96 -7.00 -3.04
N GLY A 162 -7.30 -7.87 -2.28
CA GLY A 162 -6.01 -8.48 -2.65
C GLY A 162 -6.09 -9.43 -3.86
N PHE A 163 -7.03 -10.37 -3.86
CA PHE A 163 -7.13 -11.37 -4.94
C PHE A 163 -7.67 -10.79 -6.26
N SER A 164 -8.30 -9.61 -6.24
CA SER A 164 -8.99 -9.04 -7.41
C SER A 164 -8.00 -8.63 -8.49
N PHE A 165 -6.82 -8.12 -8.12
CA PHE A 165 -5.74 -7.85 -9.07
C PHE A 165 -5.14 -9.13 -9.64
N THR A 166 -4.93 -10.17 -8.83
CA THR A 166 -4.45 -11.48 -9.29
C THR A 166 -5.44 -12.12 -10.28
N ARG A 167 -6.74 -12.02 -9.98
CA ARG A 167 -7.81 -12.47 -10.87
C ARG A 167 -7.85 -11.67 -12.17
N ALA A 168 -7.73 -10.35 -12.11
CA ALA A 168 -7.67 -9.52 -13.31
C ALA A 168 -6.43 -9.86 -14.16
N LEU A 169 -5.27 -10.02 -13.52
CA LEU A 169 -4.01 -10.39 -14.16
C LEU A 169 -4.12 -11.72 -14.92
N PHE A 170 -4.66 -12.76 -14.28
CA PHE A 170 -4.79 -14.06 -14.92
C PHE A 170 -6.02 -14.23 -15.81
N GLY A 171 -7.10 -13.51 -15.52
CA GLY A 171 -8.44 -13.77 -16.04
C GLY A 171 -8.91 -12.87 -17.17
N ILE A 172 -8.33 -11.69 -17.34
CA ILE A 172 -8.73 -10.80 -18.44
C ILE A 172 -8.21 -11.37 -19.77
N ALA A 173 -9.16 -11.71 -20.64
CA ALA A 173 -8.93 -12.22 -21.98
C ALA A 173 -8.74 -11.08 -23.00
N ALA A 174 -7.68 -10.30 -22.82
CA ALA A 174 -7.28 -9.22 -23.73
C ALA A 174 -6.03 -9.60 -24.54
N ASP A 175 -5.90 -9.04 -25.75
CA ASP A 175 -4.69 -9.22 -26.58
C ASP A 175 -3.50 -8.43 -26.02
N GLU A 176 -3.77 -7.24 -25.47
CA GLU A 176 -2.79 -6.41 -24.75
C GLU A 176 -3.27 -6.13 -23.32
N LEU A 177 -2.40 -6.31 -22.33
CA LEU A 177 -2.65 -6.04 -20.92
C LEU A 177 -1.68 -4.97 -20.41
N HIS A 178 -2.20 -3.78 -20.09
CA HIS A 178 -1.41 -2.67 -19.59
C HIS A 178 -1.52 -2.55 -18.07
N LEU A 179 -0.41 -2.72 -17.36
CA LEU A 179 -0.32 -2.63 -15.91
C LEU A 179 0.43 -1.36 -15.52
N CYS A 180 -0.16 -0.53 -14.64
CA CYS A 180 0.45 0.71 -14.17
C CYS A 180 0.77 0.61 -12.68
N GLY A 181 2.03 0.77 -12.29
CA GLY A 181 2.42 0.53 -10.90
C GLY A 181 3.75 1.14 -10.47
N ASP A 182 4.16 0.78 -9.26
CA ASP A 182 5.49 1.04 -8.71
C ASP A 182 6.49 -0.01 -9.24
N PRO A 183 7.74 0.37 -9.54
CA PRO A 183 8.79 -0.57 -9.97
C PRO A 183 8.98 -1.79 -9.05
N ALA A 184 8.70 -1.66 -7.75
CA ALA A 184 8.83 -2.76 -6.79
C ALA A 184 7.91 -3.96 -7.08
N ALA A 185 6.85 -3.78 -7.87
CA ALA A 185 5.93 -4.86 -8.25
C ALA A 185 6.38 -5.66 -9.48
N VAL A 186 7.34 -5.15 -10.26
CA VAL A 186 7.79 -5.78 -11.53
C VAL A 186 8.18 -7.24 -11.34
N PRO A 187 9.02 -7.60 -10.36
CA PRO A 187 9.56 -8.94 -10.33
C PRO A 187 8.54 -10.00 -9.93
N LEU A 188 7.64 -9.65 -8.99
CA LEU A 188 6.49 -10.48 -8.65
C LEU A 188 5.60 -10.72 -9.87
N ILE A 189 5.29 -9.67 -10.65
CA ILE A 189 4.45 -9.80 -11.84
C ILE A 189 5.13 -10.66 -12.90
N GLN A 190 6.43 -10.48 -13.12
CA GLN A 190 7.20 -11.32 -14.04
C GLN A 190 7.16 -12.79 -13.62
N GLU A 191 7.36 -13.09 -12.34
CA GLU A 191 7.28 -14.47 -11.83
C GLU A 191 5.89 -15.09 -12.05
N LEU A 192 4.83 -14.32 -11.76
CA LEU A 192 3.45 -14.77 -11.99
C LEU A 192 3.14 -15.01 -13.46
N LEU A 193 3.75 -14.28 -14.39
CA LEU A 193 3.50 -14.41 -15.83
C LEU A 193 4.40 -15.45 -16.52
N LYS A 194 5.49 -15.89 -15.88
CA LYS A 194 6.32 -17.01 -16.38
C LYS A 194 5.49 -18.28 -16.57
N VAL A 195 4.55 -18.55 -15.66
CA VAL A 195 3.71 -19.77 -15.72
C VAL A 195 2.61 -19.70 -16.78
N THR A 196 2.27 -18.51 -17.29
CA THR A 196 1.23 -18.33 -18.31
C THR A 196 1.78 -18.27 -19.73
N GLY A 197 3.08 -18.04 -19.90
CA GLY A 197 3.71 -17.87 -21.21
C GLY A 197 3.31 -16.55 -21.90
N ASP A 198 2.87 -15.54 -21.14
CA ASP A 198 2.58 -14.22 -21.67
C ASP A 198 3.89 -13.47 -22.02
N ASP A 199 3.88 -12.64 -23.07
CA ASP A 199 5.03 -11.80 -23.46
C ASP A 199 5.04 -10.52 -22.62
N VAL A 200 6.13 -10.21 -21.91
CA VAL A 200 6.19 -9.11 -20.92
C VAL A 200 7.20 -8.04 -21.32
N GLU A 201 6.73 -6.80 -21.48
CA GLU A 201 7.53 -5.61 -21.80
C GLU A 201 7.49 -4.61 -20.64
N VAL A 202 8.65 -4.21 -20.12
CA VAL A 202 8.74 -3.23 -19.02
C VAL A 202 9.07 -1.85 -19.57
N GLN A 203 8.23 -0.86 -19.24
CA GLN A 203 8.40 0.53 -19.62
C GLN A 203 8.58 1.38 -18.37
N SER A 204 9.79 1.92 -18.19
CA SER A 204 10.14 2.78 -17.06
C SER A 204 9.84 4.25 -17.36
N TYR A 205 9.22 4.93 -16.40
CA TYR A 205 8.83 6.32 -16.48
C TYR A 205 9.45 7.11 -15.34
N GLU A 206 10.03 8.27 -15.66
CA GLU A 206 10.52 9.24 -14.69
C GLU A 206 9.45 10.30 -14.38
N ARG A 207 9.62 11.00 -13.27
CA ARG A 207 8.68 12.07 -12.88
C ARG A 207 8.72 13.22 -13.89
N LEU A 208 7.55 13.72 -14.30
CA LEU A 208 7.46 14.77 -15.33
C LEU A 208 7.93 16.15 -14.85
N LEU A 209 7.75 16.45 -13.57
CA LEU A 209 8.23 17.67 -12.91
C LEU A 209 9.05 17.30 -11.68
N PRO A 210 10.00 18.11 -11.20
CA PRO A 210 10.79 17.80 -10.01
C PRO A 210 9.96 17.96 -8.72
N LEU A 211 10.28 17.14 -7.71
CA LEU A 211 9.75 17.25 -6.34
C LEU A 211 10.90 17.70 -5.43
N VAL A 212 10.75 18.83 -4.78
CA VAL A 212 11.78 19.44 -3.92
C VAL A 212 11.35 19.32 -2.45
N PRO A 213 12.04 18.51 -1.64
CA PRO A 213 11.86 18.55 -0.20
C PRO A 213 12.43 19.85 0.35
N LEU A 214 11.66 20.58 1.15
CA LEU A 214 12.12 21.80 1.81
C LEU A 214 12.93 21.45 3.07
N GLU A 215 13.97 22.26 3.33
CA GLU A 215 14.83 22.14 4.52
C GLU A 215 14.19 22.76 5.77
N LEU A 216 13.20 23.62 5.60
CA LEU A 216 12.51 24.32 6.68
C LEU A 216 11.06 23.82 6.82
N PRO A 217 10.57 23.64 8.06
CA PRO A 217 9.19 23.27 8.31
C PRO A 217 8.28 24.47 8.04
N LEU A 218 6.97 24.22 7.96
CA LEU A 218 6.00 25.32 7.90
C LEU A 218 6.06 26.18 9.18
N GLY A 219 6.18 25.54 10.35
CA GLY A 219 6.14 26.18 11.65
C GLY A 219 4.74 26.69 11.97
N SER A 220 4.42 27.92 11.58
CA SER A 220 3.12 28.56 11.84
C SER A 220 2.19 28.51 10.62
N PHE A 221 0.89 28.36 10.85
CA PHE A 221 -0.16 28.47 9.83
C PHE A 221 -0.19 29.85 9.13
N SER A 222 0.46 30.87 9.70
CA SER A 222 0.66 32.17 9.03
C SER A 222 1.51 32.09 7.75
N ASN A 223 2.29 31.01 7.59
CA ASN A 223 3.15 30.78 6.42
C ASN A 223 2.45 29.99 5.30
N ILE A 224 1.14 29.75 5.42
CA ILE A 224 0.33 29.12 4.38
C ILE A 224 0.29 30.02 3.14
N ARG A 225 0.35 29.39 1.98
CA ARG A 225 0.32 30.03 0.67
C ARG A 225 -0.69 29.34 -0.23
N THR A 226 -1.15 30.05 -1.26
CA THR A 226 -1.99 29.49 -2.32
C THR A 226 -1.36 28.25 -2.94
N GLY A 227 -2.11 27.14 -3.00
CA GLY A 227 -1.65 25.85 -3.52
C GLY A 227 -1.09 24.91 -2.46
N ASP A 228 -1.13 25.29 -1.18
CA ASP A 228 -0.77 24.43 -0.06
C ASP A 228 -1.83 23.35 0.20
N CYS A 229 -1.36 22.18 0.62
CA CYS A 229 -2.20 21.08 1.06
C CYS A 229 -1.78 20.60 2.45
N ILE A 230 -2.69 20.66 3.43
CA ILE A 230 -2.45 20.34 4.86
C ILE A 230 -3.53 19.39 5.40
N LYS A 231 -3.27 18.63 6.47
CA LYS A 231 -4.30 17.77 7.09
C LYS A 231 -5.19 18.51 8.10
N LYS A 232 -4.66 19.56 8.72
CA LYS A 232 -5.31 20.31 9.81
C LYS A 232 -5.33 21.80 9.47
N ILE A 233 -6.43 22.49 9.77
CA ILE A 233 -6.59 23.93 9.59
C ILE A 233 -6.68 24.64 10.95
N GLU A 234 -6.24 25.89 11.01
CA GLU A 234 -6.48 26.80 12.12
C GLU A 234 -7.79 27.60 11.88
N THR A 235 -8.66 27.65 12.89
CA THR A 235 -9.90 28.42 12.83
C THR A 235 -9.59 29.91 12.83
N GLY A 236 -9.96 30.64 11.77
CA GLY A 236 -9.71 32.08 11.64
C GLY A 236 -8.56 32.48 10.71
N GLY A 237 -8.02 31.53 9.93
CA GLY A 237 -7.02 31.83 8.89
C GLY A 237 -7.54 32.72 7.75
N ARG A 238 -6.61 33.38 7.04
CA ARG A 238 -6.91 34.30 5.91
C ARG A 238 -7.34 33.59 4.62
N HIS A 239 -7.19 32.27 4.54
CA HIS A 239 -7.37 31.47 3.33
C HIS A 239 -8.65 30.64 3.40
N LEU A 240 -9.42 30.61 2.31
CA LEU A 240 -10.57 29.70 2.20
C LEU A 240 -10.09 28.32 1.76
N CYS A 241 -10.53 27.30 2.48
CA CYS A 241 -10.03 25.96 2.30
C CYS A 241 -11.07 25.03 1.67
N SER A 242 -10.66 24.28 0.65
CA SER A 242 -11.41 23.12 0.16
C SER A 242 -11.07 21.91 1.03
N VAL A 243 -12.02 21.01 1.26
CA VAL A 243 -11.83 19.88 2.19
C VAL A 243 -12.05 18.53 1.49
N VAL A 244 -11.10 17.61 1.64
CA VAL A 244 -11.15 16.26 1.04
C VAL A 244 -10.70 15.19 2.04
N TYR A 245 -11.61 14.30 2.45
CA TYR A 245 -11.28 13.13 3.29
C TYR A 245 -11.95 11.85 2.81
N GLY A 246 -11.49 10.71 3.31
CA GLY A 246 -11.80 9.37 2.78
C GLY A 246 -13.27 8.96 2.76
N SER A 247 -14.10 9.44 3.69
CA SER A 247 -15.54 9.14 3.74
C SER A 247 -16.43 10.08 2.92
N LEU A 248 -15.84 11.12 2.29
CA LEU A 248 -16.60 12.07 1.48
C LEU A 248 -17.16 11.39 0.21
N PRO A 249 -18.38 11.67 -0.25
CA PRO A 249 -18.90 11.13 -1.51
C PRO A 249 -18.07 11.56 -2.74
N PRO A 250 -17.92 10.72 -3.79
CA PRO A 250 -17.10 11.03 -4.97
C PRO A 250 -17.46 12.34 -5.67
N GLU A 251 -18.75 12.65 -5.83
CA GLU A 251 -19.24 13.87 -6.47
C GLU A 251 -18.80 15.11 -5.67
N THR A 252 -18.87 15.00 -4.34
CA THR A 252 -18.43 16.06 -3.43
C THR A 252 -16.92 16.24 -3.50
N ARG A 253 -16.13 15.14 -3.53
CA ARG A 253 -14.68 15.22 -3.71
C ARG A 253 -14.30 15.90 -5.02
N THR A 254 -14.94 15.53 -6.12
CA THR A 254 -14.71 16.13 -7.44
C THR A 254 -15.07 17.62 -7.44
N ARG A 255 -16.18 18.01 -6.81
CA ARG A 255 -16.57 19.42 -6.67
C ARG A 255 -15.57 20.22 -5.84
N GLN A 256 -15.09 19.67 -4.72
CA GLN A 256 -14.06 20.31 -3.88
C GLN A 256 -12.73 20.44 -4.63
N ALA A 257 -12.31 19.39 -5.33
CA ALA A 257 -11.13 19.41 -6.18
C ALA A 257 -11.24 20.44 -7.31
N THR A 258 -12.43 20.57 -7.93
CA THR A 258 -12.67 21.55 -9.00
C THR A 258 -12.55 22.98 -8.48
N ARG A 259 -13.14 23.27 -7.30
CA ARG A 259 -13.01 24.58 -6.64
C ARG A 259 -11.55 24.93 -6.33
N PHE A 260 -10.82 23.99 -5.74
CA PHE A 260 -9.39 24.18 -5.44
C PHE A 260 -8.53 24.38 -6.71
N ASN A 261 -8.86 23.68 -7.80
CA ASN A 261 -8.10 23.76 -9.04
C ASN A 261 -8.37 25.04 -9.85
N ASP A 262 -9.53 25.66 -9.66
CA ASP A 262 -9.95 26.85 -10.39
C ASP A 262 -9.20 28.09 -9.88
N ALA A 263 -8.46 28.73 -10.78
CA ALA A 263 -7.67 29.91 -10.47
C ALA A 263 -8.52 31.15 -10.16
N SER A 264 -9.80 31.15 -10.56
CA SER A 264 -10.76 32.21 -10.23
C SER A 264 -11.49 31.98 -8.92
N SER A 265 -11.29 30.82 -8.29
CA SER A 265 -11.92 30.49 -7.01
C SER A 265 -11.20 31.17 -5.85
N GLU A 266 -11.98 31.60 -4.86
CA GLU A 266 -11.45 32.11 -3.59
C GLU A 266 -10.85 31.00 -2.72
N PHE A 267 -11.09 29.72 -3.06
CA PHE A 267 -10.61 28.55 -2.34
C PHE A 267 -9.20 28.14 -2.81
N ASP A 268 -8.19 28.67 -2.14
CA ASP A 268 -6.80 28.59 -2.59
C ASP A 268 -5.93 27.59 -1.80
N VAL A 269 -6.46 27.00 -0.72
CA VAL A 269 -5.79 26.00 0.12
C VAL A 269 -6.62 24.71 0.18
N LEU A 270 -5.94 23.56 0.24
CA LEU A 270 -6.58 22.25 0.36
C LEU A 270 -6.33 21.64 1.75
N VAL A 271 -7.40 21.22 2.41
CA VAL A 271 -7.32 20.44 3.65
C VAL A 271 -7.67 18.99 3.33
N ALA A 272 -6.71 18.08 3.49
CA ALA A 272 -6.86 16.71 3.03
C ALA A 272 -6.24 15.63 3.94
N SER A 273 -6.89 14.47 3.98
CA SER A 273 -6.29 13.23 4.51
C SER A 273 -5.44 12.53 3.44
N ASP A 274 -4.81 11.43 3.82
CA ASP A 274 -4.16 10.44 2.93
C ASP A 274 -5.01 9.98 1.72
N ALA A 275 -6.32 10.21 1.76
CA ALA A 275 -7.25 9.95 0.66
C ALA A 275 -6.88 10.64 -0.66
N ILE A 276 -6.09 11.71 -0.65
CA ILE A 276 -5.58 12.37 -1.87
C ILE A 276 -4.45 11.59 -2.55
N GLY A 277 -3.88 10.59 -1.88
CA GLY A 277 -2.82 9.74 -2.43
C GLY A 277 -3.24 9.01 -3.71
N MET A 278 -4.53 8.91 -4.00
CA MET A 278 -5.10 8.34 -5.23
C MET A 278 -6.46 8.97 -5.60
N GLY A 279 -6.82 8.89 -6.88
CA GLY A 279 -8.19 9.13 -7.32
C GLY A 279 -8.61 10.57 -7.60
N LEU A 280 -7.81 11.60 -7.30
CA LEU A 280 -8.14 12.98 -7.64
C LEU A 280 -7.05 13.66 -8.46
N ASN A 281 -7.49 14.49 -9.40
CA ASN A 281 -6.64 15.43 -10.11
C ASN A 281 -6.62 16.76 -9.33
N LEU A 282 -5.50 17.04 -8.65
CA LEU A 282 -5.34 18.21 -7.79
C LEU A 282 -4.09 18.99 -8.22
N ASN A 283 -4.23 20.31 -8.35
CA ASN A 283 -3.15 21.25 -8.67
C ASN A 283 -2.50 21.73 -7.37
N ILE A 284 -1.75 20.86 -6.70
CA ILE A 284 -1.08 21.17 -5.43
C ILE A 284 0.32 21.70 -5.71
N SER A 285 0.70 22.82 -5.11
CA SER A 285 2.08 23.35 -5.17
C SER A 285 2.95 22.65 -4.14
N ARG A 286 2.48 22.63 -2.89
CA ARG A 286 3.25 22.19 -1.73
C ARG A 286 2.41 21.28 -0.84
N ILE A 287 2.94 20.08 -0.58
CA ILE A 287 2.36 19.14 0.39
C ILE A 287 3.01 19.41 1.76
N ILE A 288 2.18 19.58 2.78
CA ILE A 288 2.62 19.80 4.15
C ILE A 288 2.07 18.68 5.03
N PHE A 289 2.96 17.82 5.53
CA PHE A 289 2.59 16.79 6.47
C PHE A 289 2.36 17.40 7.86
N SER A 290 1.11 17.39 8.33
CA SER A 290 0.79 17.82 9.71
C SER A 290 1.23 16.81 10.77
N THR A 291 1.42 15.55 10.37
CA THR A 291 1.96 14.46 11.18
C THR A 291 2.31 13.32 10.24
N LEU A 292 3.35 12.56 10.56
CA LEU A 292 3.70 11.31 9.88
C LEU A 292 3.02 10.07 10.49
N LYS A 293 2.00 10.26 11.33
CA LYS A 293 1.23 9.18 11.97
C LYS A 293 -0.22 9.10 11.45
N LYS A 294 -0.76 7.89 11.39
CA LYS A 294 -2.16 7.60 11.00
C LYS A 294 -2.81 6.57 11.92
N PHE A 295 -4.13 6.68 12.05
CA PHE A 295 -4.98 5.70 12.73
C PHE A 295 -5.54 4.73 11.69
N ASP A 296 -5.27 3.44 11.81
CA ASP A 296 -5.77 2.41 10.87
C ASP A 296 -7.12 1.79 11.30
N GLY A 297 -7.76 2.35 12.32
CA GLY A 297 -9.00 1.82 12.92
C GLY A 297 -8.77 1.08 14.23
N THR A 298 -7.52 0.66 14.50
CA THR A 298 -7.11 -0.06 15.71
C THR A 298 -6.10 0.73 16.54
N GLU A 299 -4.99 1.16 15.93
CA GLU A 299 -3.91 1.88 16.61
C GLU A 299 -3.37 3.05 15.77
N MET A 300 -2.59 3.91 16.45
CA MET A 300 -1.80 4.95 15.80
C MET A 300 -0.45 4.37 15.38
N ARG A 301 -0.13 4.44 14.09
CA ARG A 301 1.15 4.00 13.52
C ARG A 301 1.77 5.03 12.60
N ASP A 302 3.06 4.87 12.32
CA ASP A 302 3.76 5.70 11.35
C ASP A 302 3.34 5.39 9.91
N LEU A 303 3.42 6.41 9.05
CA LEU A 303 3.23 6.27 7.61
C LEU A 303 4.39 5.47 7.01
N THR A 304 4.06 4.51 6.16
CA THR A 304 5.05 3.74 5.43
C THR A 304 5.70 4.59 4.33
N ILE A 305 6.93 4.25 3.94
CA ILE A 305 7.66 4.94 2.84
C ILE A 305 6.80 5.05 1.56
N PRO A 306 6.09 3.99 1.10
CA PRO A 306 5.20 4.11 -0.06
C PRO A 306 4.05 5.11 0.14
N GLU A 307 3.43 5.15 1.33
CA GLU A 307 2.37 6.12 1.66
C GLU A 307 2.90 7.56 1.60
N ILE A 308 4.07 7.82 2.21
CA ILE A 308 4.71 9.14 2.19
C ILE A 308 5.00 9.58 0.76
N LYS A 309 5.65 8.73 -0.04
CA LYS A 309 5.96 9.03 -1.45
C LYS A 309 4.70 9.25 -2.30
N GLN A 310 3.66 8.45 -2.06
CA GLN A 310 2.42 8.54 -2.79
C GLN A 310 1.71 9.87 -2.52
N ILE A 311 1.70 10.33 -1.27
CA ILE A 311 1.12 11.62 -0.86
C ILE A 311 2.01 12.77 -1.35
N ALA A 312 3.31 12.74 -1.05
CA ALA A 312 4.27 13.79 -1.42
C ALA A 312 4.32 14.01 -2.93
N GLY A 313 4.27 12.94 -3.73
CA GLY A 313 4.32 13.02 -5.17
C GLY A 313 3.10 13.66 -5.84
N ARG A 314 2.05 14.02 -5.07
CA ARG A 314 0.89 14.80 -5.53
C ARG A 314 1.19 16.28 -5.78
N ALA A 315 2.24 16.82 -5.18
CA ALA A 315 2.69 18.19 -5.43
C ALA A 315 3.20 18.35 -6.87
N GLY A 316 3.07 19.52 -7.50
CA GLY A 316 3.67 19.81 -8.81
C GLY A 316 3.19 18.87 -9.92
N ARG A 317 1.88 18.72 -10.09
CA ARG A 317 1.30 17.89 -11.15
C ARG A 317 1.58 18.47 -12.54
N TYR A 318 1.89 17.62 -13.52
CA TYR A 318 2.08 18.05 -14.91
C TYR A 318 0.80 18.70 -15.48
N GLY A 319 0.97 19.85 -16.14
CA GLY A 319 -0.14 20.67 -16.65
C GLY A 319 -0.84 21.52 -15.59
N SER A 320 -0.33 21.56 -14.35
CA SER A 320 -0.79 22.51 -13.34
C SER A 320 -0.12 23.89 -13.53
N LYS A 321 -0.61 24.89 -12.79
CA LYS A 321 -0.02 26.24 -12.75
C LYS A 321 1.38 26.28 -12.10
N PHE A 322 1.81 25.18 -11.47
CA PHE A 322 3.04 25.13 -10.70
C PHE A 322 4.16 24.40 -11.47
N PRO A 323 5.34 25.04 -11.65
CA PRO A 323 6.46 24.48 -12.41
C PRO A 323 7.20 23.33 -11.68
N TRP A 324 7.09 23.24 -10.36
CA TRP A 324 7.64 22.14 -9.55
C TRP A 324 6.72 21.86 -8.37
N GLY A 325 6.96 20.73 -7.69
CA GLY A 325 6.27 20.37 -6.46
C GLY A 325 7.18 20.53 -5.26
N GLU A 326 6.63 20.99 -4.14
CA GLU A 326 7.35 21.11 -2.87
C GLU A 326 6.74 20.18 -1.82
N VAL A 327 7.56 19.74 -0.86
CA VAL A 327 7.08 18.95 0.27
C VAL A 327 7.80 19.33 1.56
N THR A 328 7.06 19.48 2.65
CA THR A 328 7.58 19.79 3.97
C THR A 328 6.70 19.20 5.07
N CYS A 329 7.10 19.38 6.32
CA CYS A 329 6.34 19.03 7.51
C CYS A 329 5.86 20.29 8.25
N LEU A 330 4.85 20.15 9.10
CA LEU A 330 4.42 21.21 10.01
C LEU A 330 5.49 21.46 11.06
N ASP A 331 5.97 20.38 11.68
CA ASP A 331 6.95 20.39 12.76
C ASP A 331 8.35 20.03 12.24
N ALA A 332 9.38 20.59 12.88
CA ALA A 332 10.78 20.36 12.49
C ALA A 332 11.23 18.91 12.75
N GLU A 333 10.64 18.26 13.76
CA GLU A 333 10.98 16.91 14.22
C GLU A 333 10.71 15.85 13.14
N ASP A 334 9.69 16.07 12.30
CA ASP A 334 9.28 15.15 11.23
C ASP A 334 10.13 15.29 9.95
N LEU A 335 10.92 16.37 9.79
CA LEU A 335 11.68 16.64 8.56
C LEU A 335 12.74 15.58 8.24
N PRO A 336 13.56 15.10 9.19
CA PRO A 336 14.55 14.06 8.91
C PRO A 336 13.92 12.77 8.40
N LEU A 337 12.79 12.36 8.98
CA LEU A 337 12.04 11.17 8.57
C LEU A 337 11.42 11.33 7.18
N LEU A 338 10.89 12.50 6.87
CA LEU A 338 10.38 12.81 5.52
C LEU A 338 11.51 12.72 4.48
N HIS A 339 12.64 13.38 4.75
CA HIS A 339 13.78 13.43 3.83
C HIS A 339 14.39 12.05 3.58
N SER A 340 14.55 11.25 4.65
CA SER A 340 15.03 9.87 4.53
C SER A 340 14.05 9.03 3.71
N SER A 341 12.75 9.14 3.97
CA SER A 341 11.70 8.39 3.26
C SER A 341 11.64 8.72 1.76
N LEU A 342 11.85 9.99 1.38
CA LEU A 342 11.85 10.41 -0.02
C LEU A 342 13.10 9.93 -0.79
N LYS A 343 14.25 9.86 -0.12
CA LYS A 343 15.52 9.38 -0.70
C LYS A 343 15.60 7.86 -0.74
N SER A 344 14.98 7.17 0.21
CA SER A 344 14.94 5.71 0.26
C SER A 344 14.24 5.15 -0.97
N THR A 345 14.78 4.09 -1.56
CA THR A 345 14.07 3.33 -2.60
C THR A 345 12.86 2.62 -1.98
N SER A 346 11.76 2.48 -2.75
CA SER A 346 10.62 1.69 -2.27
C SER A 346 11.12 0.28 -1.94
N PRO A 347 10.79 -0.29 -0.77
CA PRO A 347 11.29 -1.60 -0.39
C PRO A 347 10.86 -2.61 -1.44
N ILE A 348 11.85 -3.34 -1.98
CA ILE A 348 11.62 -4.37 -2.98
C ILE A 348 11.06 -5.58 -2.25
N LEU A 349 9.85 -6.02 -2.64
CA LEU A 349 9.22 -7.23 -2.10
C LEU A 349 10.10 -8.49 -2.27
N GLU A 350 11.05 -8.46 -3.21
CA GLU A 350 11.97 -9.56 -3.51
C GLU A 350 12.99 -9.87 -2.42
N LYS A 351 13.51 -8.87 -1.69
CA LYS A 351 14.59 -9.15 -0.73
C LYS A 351 14.10 -10.03 0.42
N VAL A 352 12.89 -9.77 0.90
CA VAL A 352 12.24 -10.61 1.91
C VAL A 352 11.82 -11.94 1.30
N ALA A 353 11.23 -11.91 0.10
CA ALA A 353 10.82 -13.14 -0.60
C ALA A 353 12.01 -14.09 -0.82
N ALA A 354 13.19 -13.61 -1.20
CA ALA A 354 14.39 -14.43 -1.42
C ALA A 354 14.86 -15.15 -0.14
N VAL A 355 14.73 -14.51 1.03
CA VAL A 355 15.08 -15.11 2.33
C VAL A 355 14.05 -16.18 2.73
N ILE A 356 12.79 -15.97 2.36
CA ILE A 356 11.66 -16.76 2.85
C ILE A 356 11.25 -17.88 1.89
N ASP A 357 11.60 -17.78 0.60
CA ASP A 357 11.16 -18.71 -0.43
C ASP A 357 11.63 -20.14 -0.14
N GLY A 358 12.85 -20.30 0.37
CA GLY A 358 13.42 -21.58 0.79
C GLY A 358 12.84 -22.17 2.08
N LEU A 359 11.99 -21.45 2.81
CA LEU A 359 11.40 -21.92 4.06
C LEU A 359 10.08 -22.68 3.82
N PRO A 360 9.81 -23.76 4.57
CA PRO A 360 8.59 -24.57 4.44
C PRO A 360 7.37 -23.90 5.10
N LEU A 361 7.04 -22.70 4.65
CA LEU A 361 5.91 -21.90 5.12
C LEU A 361 4.72 -21.96 4.16
N SER A 362 3.51 -21.77 4.69
CA SER A 362 2.33 -21.60 3.85
C SER A 362 2.45 -20.33 3.00
N LEU A 363 1.83 -20.29 1.82
CA LEU A 363 1.88 -19.10 0.95
C LEU A 363 1.32 -17.85 1.64
N GLN A 364 0.31 -18.02 2.49
CA GLN A 364 -0.27 -16.95 3.29
C GLN A 364 0.74 -16.41 4.32
N ASP A 365 1.48 -17.28 4.99
CA ASP A 365 2.50 -16.85 5.95
C ASP A 365 3.67 -16.20 5.23
N LYS A 366 4.13 -16.79 4.12
CA LYS A 366 5.16 -16.19 3.26
C LYS A 366 4.76 -14.77 2.84
N TYR A 367 3.52 -14.58 2.40
CA TYR A 367 3.00 -13.27 2.04
C TYR A 367 3.03 -12.30 3.23
N THR A 368 2.55 -12.72 4.40
CA THR A 368 2.51 -11.90 5.62
C THR A 368 3.91 -11.46 6.05
N PHE A 369 4.90 -12.36 6.01
CA PHE A 369 6.29 -11.98 6.26
C PHE A 369 6.85 -11.05 5.16
N CYS A 370 6.51 -11.27 3.88
CA CYS A 370 6.95 -10.41 2.77
C CYS A 370 6.44 -8.97 2.87
N ILE A 371 5.27 -8.74 3.48
CA ILE A 371 4.71 -7.40 3.69
C ILE A 371 5.08 -6.80 5.05
N SER A 372 5.88 -7.51 5.87
CA SER A 372 6.30 -7.00 7.17
C SER A 372 7.21 -5.77 7.02
N PRO A 373 7.11 -4.77 7.93
CA PRO A 373 7.82 -3.50 7.81
C PRO A 373 9.28 -3.65 8.25
N VAL A 374 10.09 -4.33 7.44
CA VAL A 374 11.52 -4.59 7.71
C VAL A 374 12.43 -3.89 6.70
N ASP A 375 13.46 -3.22 7.19
CA ASP A 375 14.53 -2.67 6.36
C ASP A 375 15.57 -3.77 6.07
N MET A 376 15.53 -4.32 4.86
CA MET A 376 16.47 -5.36 4.42
C MET A 376 17.88 -4.83 4.11
N ASN A 377 18.14 -3.52 4.24
CA ASN A 377 19.50 -2.97 4.13
C ASN A 377 20.20 -2.85 5.49
N ASP A 378 19.47 -3.02 6.59
CA ASP A 378 20.01 -3.08 7.93
C ASP A 378 20.34 -4.53 8.31
N GLU A 379 21.59 -4.79 8.68
CA GLU A 379 22.08 -6.16 8.94
C GLU A 379 21.37 -6.80 10.14
N ILE A 380 21.11 -6.03 11.19
CA ILE A 380 20.45 -6.51 12.41
C ILE A 380 18.97 -6.80 12.13
N SER A 381 18.27 -5.89 11.44
CA SER A 381 16.85 -6.06 11.08
C SER A 381 16.62 -7.23 10.13
N SER A 382 17.46 -7.36 9.10
CA SER A 382 17.38 -8.48 8.15
C SER A 382 17.68 -9.84 8.81
N GLN A 383 18.65 -9.90 9.72
CA GLN A 383 18.91 -11.10 10.53
C GLN A 383 17.73 -11.42 11.46
N GLY A 384 17.14 -10.41 12.11
CA GLY A 384 15.97 -10.57 12.97
C GLY A 384 14.79 -11.21 12.23
N LEU A 385 14.43 -10.68 11.07
CA LEU A 385 13.40 -11.25 10.20
C LEU A 385 13.72 -12.70 9.81
N THR A 386 14.96 -12.95 9.38
CA THR A 386 15.40 -14.29 8.96
C THR A 386 15.25 -15.30 10.10
N GLN A 387 15.65 -14.93 11.32
CA GLN A 387 15.52 -15.78 12.50
C GLN A 387 14.07 -16.03 12.88
N PHE A 388 13.22 -15.00 12.86
CA PHE A 388 11.79 -15.16 13.15
C PHE A 388 11.12 -16.10 12.14
N ALA A 389 11.35 -15.87 10.84
CA ALA A 389 10.80 -16.71 9.78
C ALA A 389 11.29 -18.17 9.88
N GLN A 390 12.58 -18.40 10.17
CA GLN A 390 13.14 -19.75 10.35
C GLN A 390 12.60 -20.46 11.59
N ASN A 391 12.46 -19.75 12.72
CA ASN A 391 11.94 -20.33 13.95
C ASN A 391 10.45 -20.66 13.80
N TYR A 392 9.69 -19.76 13.19
CA TYR A 392 8.29 -19.97 12.85
C TYR A 392 8.14 -21.21 11.94
N ALA A 393 8.97 -21.32 10.89
CA ALA A 393 8.96 -22.47 9.98
C ALA A 393 9.30 -23.81 10.66
N LYS A 394 10.19 -23.80 11.66
CA LYS A 394 10.66 -25.03 12.34
C LYS A 394 9.75 -25.47 13.47
N ARG A 395 9.21 -24.53 14.25
CA ARG A 395 8.56 -24.80 15.54
C ARG A 395 7.12 -24.29 15.63
N GLY A 396 6.69 -23.44 14.69
CA GLY A 396 5.39 -22.75 14.76
C GLY A 396 5.28 -21.74 15.91
N LEU A 397 6.33 -21.58 16.71
CA LEU A 397 6.42 -20.72 17.88
C LEU A 397 7.75 -19.98 17.86
N VAL A 398 7.68 -18.66 17.97
CA VAL A 398 8.81 -17.75 18.03
C VAL A 398 8.72 -17.03 19.36
N HIS A 399 9.65 -17.31 20.26
CA HIS A 399 9.75 -16.60 21.53
C HIS A 399 10.76 -15.46 21.43
N LEU A 400 10.45 -14.33 22.06
CA LEU A 400 11.37 -13.22 22.18
C LEU A 400 12.29 -13.44 23.38
N ARG A 401 13.60 -13.29 23.17
CA ARG A 401 14.55 -13.23 24.29
C ARG A 401 14.50 -11.84 24.90
N GLU A 402 14.53 -11.77 26.22
CA GLU A 402 14.66 -10.50 26.93
C GLU A 402 16.05 -9.92 26.68
N ILE A 403 16.09 -8.77 26.00
CA ILE A 403 17.30 -8.04 25.61
C ILE A 403 17.69 -7.07 26.74
N PHE A 404 16.69 -6.41 27.35
CA PHE A 404 16.89 -5.47 28.45
C PHE A 404 16.43 -6.08 29.76
N THR A 405 17.39 -6.41 30.63
CA THR A 405 17.12 -6.92 31.98
C THR A 405 17.50 -5.87 33.03
N PRO A 406 16.86 -5.84 34.21
CA PRO A 406 17.23 -4.92 35.28
C PRO A 406 18.70 -5.11 35.68
N GLY A 407 19.57 -4.17 35.25
CA GLY A 407 21.03 -4.23 35.42
C GLY A 407 21.86 -4.10 34.13
N THR A 408 21.25 -4.22 32.95
CA THR A 408 21.90 -4.06 31.63
C THR A 408 21.48 -2.78 30.89
N LEU A 409 20.63 -1.98 31.53
CA LEU A 409 20.11 -0.71 31.01
C LEU A 409 21.22 0.36 31.04
N GLU A 410 21.92 0.53 29.91
CA GLU A 410 22.86 1.63 29.71
C GLU A 410 22.45 2.46 28.49
N VAL A 411 22.44 3.78 28.66
CA VAL A 411 22.34 4.73 27.54
C VAL A 411 23.55 4.53 26.63
N PRO A 412 23.38 4.45 25.30
CA PRO A 412 24.48 4.39 24.37
C PRO A 412 25.51 5.48 24.63
N LYS A 413 26.79 5.22 24.36
CA LYS A 413 27.87 6.24 24.53
C LYS A 413 28.49 6.66 23.20
N THR A 414 28.15 5.98 22.11
CA THR A 414 28.71 6.18 20.78
C THR A 414 27.61 6.17 19.72
N PRO A 415 27.79 6.89 18.59
CA PRO A 415 26.83 6.85 17.48
C PRO A 415 26.63 5.46 16.88
N THR A 416 27.65 4.60 16.92
CA THR A 416 27.52 3.20 16.48
C THR A 416 26.60 2.41 17.41
N ALA A 417 26.76 2.56 18.73
CA ALA A 417 25.88 1.92 19.70
C ALA A 417 24.44 2.47 19.64
N LEU A 418 24.26 3.75 19.29
CA LEU A 418 22.94 4.31 18.99
C LEU A 418 22.32 3.62 17.77
N LYS A 419 23.07 3.48 16.68
CA LYS A 419 22.59 2.82 15.46
C LYS A 419 22.20 1.36 15.74
N ASP A 420 22.99 0.64 16.53
CA ASP A 420 22.65 -0.73 16.93
C ASP A 420 21.36 -0.76 17.77
N LEU A 421 21.16 0.21 18.67
CA LEU A 421 19.94 0.34 19.47
C LEU A 421 18.71 0.68 18.62
N GLU A 422 18.85 1.58 17.63
CA GLU A 422 17.82 1.89 16.63
C GLU A 422 17.44 0.65 15.81
N SER A 423 18.43 -0.17 15.43
CA SER A 423 18.17 -1.41 14.70
C SER A 423 17.52 -2.48 15.58
N ILE A 424 17.88 -2.57 16.87
CA ILE A 424 17.17 -3.43 17.85
C ILE A 424 15.71 -2.98 18.01
N HIS A 425 15.46 -1.67 18.11
CA HIS A 425 14.11 -1.12 18.16
C HIS A 425 13.26 -1.58 16.95
N LYS A 426 13.81 -1.48 15.73
CA LYS A 426 13.13 -1.96 14.51
C LYS A 426 12.82 -3.46 14.54
N VAL A 427 13.71 -4.28 15.12
CA VAL A 427 13.46 -5.73 15.30
C VAL A 427 12.33 -5.98 16.30
N LEU A 428 12.25 -5.21 17.39
CA LEU A 428 11.16 -5.30 18.36
C LEU A 428 9.82 -4.87 17.75
N GLU A 429 9.80 -3.80 16.95
CA GLU A 429 8.63 -3.40 16.17
C GLU A 429 8.17 -4.48 15.20
N LEU A 430 9.12 -5.10 14.48
CA LEU A 430 8.83 -6.22 13.60
C LEU A 430 8.19 -7.40 14.37
N TYR A 431 8.70 -7.72 15.56
CA TYR A 431 8.14 -8.79 16.40
C TYR A 431 6.72 -8.46 16.86
N VAL A 432 6.47 -7.24 17.36
CA VAL A 432 5.12 -6.78 17.74
C VAL A 432 4.16 -6.86 16.56
N TRP A 433 4.60 -6.42 15.37
CA TRP A 433 3.79 -6.43 14.16
C TRP A 433 3.39 -7.86 13.74
N LEU A 434 4.32 -8.82 13.85
CA LEU A 434 4.07 -10.23 13.61
C LEU A 434 3.18 -10.84 14.70
N GLY A 435 3.35 -10.43 15.97
CA GLY A 435 2.52 -10.79 17.12
C GLY A 435 1.02 -10.59 16.88
N PHE A 436 0.63 -9.43 16.36
CA PHE A 436 -0.78 -9.14 16.05
C PHE A 436 -1.38 -9.94 14.89
N ARG A 437 -0.56 -10.63 14.09
CA ARG A 437 -1.00 -11.39 12.90
C ARG A 437 -0.88 -12.89 13.08
N PHE A 438 0.01 -13.29 13.97
CA PHE A 438 0.32 -14.67 14.33
C PHE A 438 0.24 -14.83 15.86
N GLU A 439 -0.92 -14.46 16.44
CA GLU A 439 -1.12 -14.36 17.91
C GLU A 439 -0.69 -15.63 18.67
N GLU A 440 -0.99 -16.82 18.13
CA GLU A 440 -0.62 -18.10 18.76
C GLU A 440 0.87 -18.43 18.64
N SER A 441 1.54 -17.90 17.61
CA SER A 441 2.92 -18.23 17.26
C SER A 441 3.94 -17.22 17.75
N PHE A 442 3.52 -16.01 18.09
CA PHE A 442 4.35 -14.91 18.60
C PHE A 442 3.75 -14.41 19.93
N PRO A 443 3.80 -15.23 21.00
CA PRO A 443 3.07 -14.96 22.24
C PRO A 443 3.60 -13.74 23.00
N ASP A 444 4.90 -13.46 22.92
CA ASP A 444 5.60 -12.46 23.75
C ASP A 444 5.43 -10.99 23.27
N HIS A 445 4.30 -10.66 22.65
CA HIS A 445 4.05 -9.32 22.09
C HIS A 445 4.02 -8.21 23.15
N GLU A 446 3.48 -8.48 24.35
CA GLU A 446 3.51 -7.53 25.48
C GLU A 446 4.94 -7.25 25.95
N LEU A 447 5.77 -8.29 26.06
CA LEU A 447 7.18 -8.18 26.40
C LEU A 447 7.96 -7.40 25.32
N ALA A 448 7.66 -7.65 24.04
CA ALA A 448 8.25 -6.93 22.93
C ALA A 448 7.88 -5.44 22.96
N SER A 449 6.63 -5.11 23.27
CA SER A 449 6.19 -3.71 23.41
C SER A 449 6.89 -3.00 24.57
N SER A 450 6.98 -3.65 25.74
CA SER A 450 7.70 -3.11 26.90
C SER A 450 9.18 -2.82 26.57
N GLN A 451 9.86 -3.76 25.93
CA GLN A 451 11.26 -3.58 25.53
C GLN A 451 11.44 -2.50 24.45
N LYS A 452 10.47 -2.35 23.55
CA LYS A 452 10.45 -1.29 22.54
C LYS A 452 10.36 0.09 23.19
N ASP A 453 9.51 0.24 24.20
CA ASP A 453 9.35 1.50 24.94
C ASP A 453 10.62 1.85 25.73
N ILE A 454 11.30 0.84 26.28
CA ILE A 454 12.63 0.99 26.91
C ILE A 454 13.67 1.46 25.87
N CYS A 455 13.75 0.82 24.70
CA CYS A 455 14.62 1.24 23.60
C CYS A 455 14.39 2.71 23.23
N SER A 456 13.12 3.09 23.05
CA SER A 456 12.73 4.46 22.68
C SER A 456 13.24 5.47 23.72
N SER A 457 13.04 5.16 25.00
CA SER A 457 13.48 6.02 26.10
C SER A 457 15.01 6.19 26.13
N LEU A 458 15.78 5.12 25.88
CA LEU A 458 17.24 5.17 25.83
C LEU A 458 17.78 5.93 24.61
N ILE A 459 17.10 5.82 23.46
CA ILE A 459 17.41 6.60 22.24
C ILE A 459 17.18 8.09 22.51
N GLU A 460 16.02 8.44 23.08
CA GLU A 460 15.68 9.81 23.47
C GLU A 460 16.73 10.39 24.44
N GLU A 461 17.05 9.65 25.50
CA GLU A 461 18.05 10.08 26.49
C GLU A 461 19.45 10.27 25.89
N PHE A 462 19.85 9.45 24.90
CA PHE A 462 21.09 9.66 24.16
C PHE A 462 21.05 10.95 23.34
N LEU A 463 19.95 11.18 22.61
CA LEU A 463 19.78 12.36 21.77
C LEU A 463 19.73 13.65 22.60
N GLU A 464 19.12 13.61 23.79
CA GLU A 464 19.12 14.74 24.72
C GLU A 464 20.53 15.05 25.27
N ARG A 465 21.29 14.02 25.64
CA ARG A 465 22.63 14.17 26.22
C ARG A 465 23.72 14.50 25.19
N PHE A 466 23.61 13.96 23.97
CA PHE A 466 24.68 13.99 22.97
C PHE A 466 24.25 14.52 21.59
N GLY A 467 22.96 14.61 21.30
CA GLY A 467 22.42 15.08 20.01
C GLY A 467 22.63 16.58 19.73
N TRP A 468 22.95 17.37 20.77
CA TRP A 468 23.33 18.79 20.67
C TRP A 468 24.84 19.04 20.80
N GLN A 469 25.71 18.13 20.32
CA GLN A 469 27.07 18.55 20.03
C GLN A 469 27.07 19.51 18.84
N LYS A 470 27.00 20.83 19.14
CA LYS A 470 27.35 21.91 18.21
C LYS A 470 28.55 21.46 17.37
N PRO A 471 28.60 21.72 16.05
CA PRO A 471 29.81 21.53 15.29
C PRO A 471 30.92 22.23 16.06
N MET A 472 31.98 21.50 16.39
CA MET A 472 33.18 22.07 16.99
C MET A 472 33.54 23.31 16.18
N SER A 473 33.29 24.49 16.75
CA SER A 473 34.23 25.58 16.53
C SER A 473 35.56 24.97 16.97
N ARG A 474 36.49 24.79 16.03
CA ARG A 474 37.89 24.68 16.39
C ARG A 474 38.19 25.91 17.24
N LYS A 475 38.03 25.80 18.57
CA LYS A 475 38.77 26.65 19.47
C LYS A 475 40.20 26.25 19.18
N LEU A 476 40.91 27.11 18.45
CA LEU A 476 42.35 27.13 18.52
C LEU A 476 42.69 26.93 20.00
N THR A 477 43.43 25.88 20.28
CA THR A 477 44.09 25.72 21.56
C THR A 477 44.81 27.02 21.84
N SER A 478 44.28 27.82 22.76
CA SER A 478 45.06 28.89 23.37
C SER A 478 46.22 28.17 24.04
N ASN A 479 47.36 28.11 23.37
CA ASN A 479 48.57 27.51 23.87
C ASN A 479 48.96 28.27 25.14
N THR A 480 48.57 27.76 26.30
CA THR A 480 48.96 28.29 27.60
C THR A 480 50.48 28.18 27.81
N LYS A 481 51.16 27.34 27.01
CA LYS A 481 52.62 27.30 26.91
C LYS A 481 53.24 28.38 25.99
N LEU A 482 52.51 28.91 25.00
CA LEU A 482 53.03 29.94 24.09
C LEU A 482 52.89 31.34 24.70
N ASN A 483 51.81 31.62 25.45
CA ASN A 483 51.64 32.89 26.16
C ASN A 483 52.63 33.04 27.33
N SER A 484 52.89 31.97 28.08
CA SER A 484 53.92 31.94 29.15
C SER A 484 55.34 32.09 28.60
N LEU A 485 55.62 31.55 27.39
CA LEU A 485 56.90 31.73 26.72
C LEU A 485 57.04 33.15 26.13
N MET A 486 55.96 33.74 25.62
CA MET A 486 55.94 35.11 25.11
C MET A 486 56.02 36.16 26.22
N GLU A 487 55.37 35.96 27.37
CA GLU A 487 55.54 36.85 28.54
C GLU A 487 57.00 36.83 29.05
N LYS A 488 57.62 35.65 29.16
CA LYS A 488 59.05 35.53 29.53
C LYS A 488 60.01 36.12 28.48
N LEU A 489 59.65 36.09 27.19
CA LEU A 489 60.44 36.73 26.12
C LEU A 489 60.24 38.25 26.07
N MET A 490 59.09 38.77 26.51
CA MET A 490 58.79 40.20 26.56
C MET A 490 59.30 40.89 27.83
N GLU A 491 59.35 40.20 28.98
CA GLU A 491 60.02 40.71 30.19
C GLU A 491 61.54 40.84 29.99
N ASN A 492 62.17 39.89 29.29
CA ASN A 492 63.60 39.96 28.95
C ASN A 492 63.97 41.05 27.92
N LYS A 493 62.99 41.65 27.22
CA LYS A 493 63.21 42.78 26.31
C LYS A 493 62.94 44.15 26.93
N LYS A 494 62.24 44.24 28.07
CA LYS A 494 62.05 45.50 28.81
C LYS A 494 63.18 45.83 29.79
N GLY A 495 64.09 44.89 30.07
CA GLY A 495 65.27 45.08 30.93
C GLY A 495 66.55 45.55 30.20
N ARG A 496 66.50 45.90 28.91
CA ARG A 496 67.64 46.45 28.15
C ARG A 496 67.23 47.68 27.34
N HIS A 497 66.87 48.75 28.02
CA HIS A 497 66.98 50.14 27.55
C HIS A 497 66.80 51.07 28.75
N LEU A 498 67.87 51.21 29.55
CA LEU A 498 68.15 52.30 30.49
C LEU A 498 69.59 52.11 31.01
N CYS A 499 70.55 52.37 30.12
CA CYS A 499 71.90 52.84 30.44
C CYS A 499 72.20 53.90 29.38
N ASP A 500 71.79 55.13 29.67
CA ASP A 500 72.62 56.35 29.70
C ASP A 500 71.80 57.47 30.36
#